data_AF-A0A8J3MXI0-F1
#
_entry.id   AF-A0A8J3MXI0-F1
#
_cell.length_a   1.000
_cell.length_b   1.000
_cell.length_c   1.000
_cell.angle_alpha   90.00
_cell.angle_beta   90.00
_cell.angle_gamma   90.00
#
_symmetry.space_group_name_H-M   'P 1'
#
loop_
_entity.id
_entity.type
_entity.pdbx_description
1 polymer ?
#
loop_
_entity_poly.entity_id
_entity_poly.type
_entity_poly.pdbx_seq_one_letter_code
_entity_poly.pdbx_strand_id
1 'polypeptide(L)'
;MIVVTSPDDFEQNEPIQLQRDTTRALQPAPDNSPLANQARIQAVDDIQEVQALIAKEGSVTILDAELEERALALAKLAVKSSYPPENPPNPTEYKQMVKRWVAAYMEQFVEERQAISKDLKSLPDAKAVALAQKAREDKVKYHFPSSSRGPFHQRDLAVVSALHELGLCQNLEEYLEKIHDYVDIYEEAFRNPQKEVTWPDPRSFRA
;
A
#
# COMPACT_ATOMS: atom_id res chain seq x y z
N MET A 1 27.74 -64.30 -52.52
CA MET A 1 26.68 -65.33 -52.49
C MET A 1 25.69 -64.89 -51.43
N ILE A 2 24.42 -64.86 -51.83
CA ILE A 2 23.16 -64.49 -51.13
C ILE A 2 23.02 -65.43 -49.90
N VAL A 3 22.35 -65.17 -48.76
CA VAL A 3 20.98 -64.72 -48.43
C VAL A 3 20.96 -64.52 -46.90
N VAL A 4 20.64 -63.33 -46.38
CA VAL A 4 19.39 -62.94 -45.67
C VAL A 4 18.75 -64.00 -44.75
N THR A 5 18.67 -63.71 -43.46
CA THR A 5 17.45 -63.95 -42.67
C THR A 5 17.30 -62.82 -41.64
N SER A 6 16.11 -62.22 -41.65
CA SER A 6 15.64 -61.12 -40.78
C SER A 6 15.81 -61.41 -39.29
N PRO A 7 15.75 -60.35 -38.47
CA PRO A 7 14.70 -60.36 -37.47
C PRO A 7 13.78 -59.15 -37.60
N ASP A 8 12.53 -59.46 -37.34
CA ASP A 8 11.38 -58.60 -37.21
C ASP A 8 11.55 -57.48 -36.17
N ASP A 9 10.76 -56.44 -36.42
CA ASP A 9 10.09 -55.56 -35.47
C ASP A 9 10.93 -54.75 -34.48
N PHE A 10 10.99 -53.44 -34.75
CA PHE A 10 10.43 -52.38 -33.91
C PHE A 10 10.59 -51.07 -34.71
N GLU A 11 9.56 -50.71 -35.47
CA GLU A 11 8.63 -49.65 -35.09
C GLU A 11 9.27 -48.26 -34.87
N GLN A 12 8.81 -47.34 -35.71
CA GLN A 12 8.64 -45.91 -35.44
C GLN A 12 9.90 -45.02 -35.51
N ASN A 13 10.07 -44.42 -36.69
CA ASN A 13 10.69 -43.10 -36.83
C ASN A 13 10.00 -42.12 -35.88
N GLU A 14 10.60 -41.83 -34.73
CA GLU A 14 10.29 -40.60 -34.01
C GLU A 14 10.85 -39.42 -34.82
N PRO A 15 10.03 -38.46 -35.25
CA PRO A 15 10.54 -37.22 -35.80
C PRO A 15 11.30 -36.49 -34.68
N ILE A 16 12.49 -35.99 -35.01
CA ILE A 16 13.27 -35.09 -34.15
C ILE A 16 12.31 -34.04 -33.60
N GLN A 17 12.04 -34.10 -32.30
CA GLN A 17 11.30 -33.05 -31.61
C GLN A 17 12.17 -31.80 -31.66
N LEU A 18 11.92 -30.94 -32.65
CA LEU A 18 12.28 -29.53 -32.58
C LEU A 18 11.65 -29.02 -31.28
N GLN A 19 12.47 -28.91 -30.24
CA GLN A 19 12.12 -28.13 -29.07
C GLN A 19 11.62 -26.80 -29.60
N ARG A 20 10.32 -26.56 -29.42
CA ARG A 20 9.74 -25.24 -29.60
C ARG A 20 10.42 -24.40 -28.54
N ASP A 21 11.53 -23.78 -28.92
CA ASP A 21 12.07 -22.64 -28.24
C ASP A 21 10.89 -21.71 -28.04
N THR A 22 10.44 -21.65 -26.79
CA THR A 22 9.51 -20.65 -26.33
C THR A 22 10.17 -19.36 -26.74
N THR A 23 9.57 -18.67 -27.71
CA THR A 23 9.97 -17.35 -28.14
C THR A 23 9.86 -16.47 -26.91
N ARG A 24 10.96 -16.40 -26.15
CA ARG A 24 11.18 -15.43 -25.10
C ARG A 24 11.12 -14.12 -25.87
N ALA A 25 9.97 -13.47 -25.83
CA ALA A 25 9.79 -12.18 -26.47
C ALA A 25 11.00 -11.35 -26.05
N LEU A 26 11.82 -10.95 -27.02
CA LEU A 26 12.96 -10.08 -26.80
C LEU A 26 12.40 -8.91 -26.01
N GLN A 27 12.77 -8.82 -24.73
CA GLN A 27 12.39 -7.66 -23.92
C GLN A 27 12.87 -6.44 -24.72
N PRO A 28 12.00 -5.45 -24.95
CA PRO A 28 12.39 -4.27 -25.69
C PRO A 28 13.64 -3.69 -25.01
N ALA A 29 14.66 -3.37 -25.82
CA ALA A 29 15.90 -2.83 -25.27
C ALA A 29 15.57 -1.61 -24.38
N PRO A 30 16.22 -1.49 -23.20
CA PRO A 30 15.91 -0.42 -22.27
C PRO A 30 16.10 0.94 -22.96
N ASP A 31 15.09 1.79 -22.85
CA ASP A 31 15.12 3.15 -23.39
C ASP A 31 16.20 3.96 -22.67
N ASN A 32 17.31 4.24 -23.35
CA ASN A 32 18.45 4.98 -22.79
C ASN A 32 18.39 6.48 -23.11
N SER A 33 17.22 6.99 -23.49
CA SER A 33 17.05 8.43 -23.71
C SER A 33 17.34 9.23 -22.42
N PRO A 34 17.82 10.49 -22.53
CA PRO A 34 18.05 11.35 -21.37
C PRO A 34 16.81 11.49 -20.48
N LEU A 35 15.62 11.55 -21.10
CA LEU A 35 14.34 11.64 -20.41
C LEU A 35 14.02 10.37 -19.60
N ALA A 36 14.29 9.19 -20.16
CA ALA A 36 14.10 7.92 -19.45
C ALA A 36 15.13 7.77 -18.31
N ASN A 37 16.38 8.17 -18.51
CA ASN A 37 17.38 8.16 -17.44
C ASN A 37 17.05 9.12 -16.30
N GLN A 38 16.52 10.31 -16.61
CA GLN A 38 16.03 11.23 -15.58
C GLN A 38 14.91 10.59 -14.75
N ALA A 39 13.98 9.86 -15.40
CA ALA A 39 12.91 9.14 -14.72
C ALA A 39 13.45 8.05 -13.77
N ARG A 40 14.46 7.29 -14.20
CA ARG A 40 15.10 6.26 -13.35
C ARG A 40 15.82 6.86 -12.15
N ILE A 41 16.58 7.94 -12.35
CA ILE A 41 17.26 8.63 -11.24
C ILE A 41 16.23 9.14 -10.23
N GLN A 42 15.14 9.77 -10.70
CA GLN A 42 14.06 10.21 -9.81
C GLN A 42 13.43 9.05 -9.02
N ALA A 43 13.28 7.88 -9.63
CA ALA A 43 12.77 6.69 -8.93
C ALA A 43 13.73 6.22 -7.82
N VAL A 44 15.05 6.25 -8.07
CA VAL A 44 16.08 5.94 -7.08
C VAL A 44 16.02 6.93 -5.91
N ASP A 45 15.93 8.23 -6.20
CA ASP A 45 15.84 9.28 -5.18
C ASP A 45 14.57 9.11 -4.32
N ASP A 46 13.41 8.90 -4.96
CA ASP A 46 12.14 8.67 -4.24
C ASP A 46 12.21 7.40 -3.34
N ILE A 47 12.90 6.34 -3.77
CA ILE A 47 13.11 5.14 -2.93
C ILE A 47 14.03 5.43 -1.74
N GLN A 48 15.07 6.24 -1.91
CA GLN A 48 15.93 6.65 -0.80
C GLN A 48 15.15 7.49 0.23
N GLU A 49 14.24 8.35 -0.22
CA GLU A 49 13.32 9.07 0.67
C GLU A 49 12.41 8.09 1.44
N VAL A 50 11.85 7.09 0.77
CA VAL A 50 11.05 6.05 1.42
C VAL A 50 11.87 5.28 2.45
N GLN A 51 13.13 4.93 2.16
CA GLN A 51 14.03 4.27 3.11
C GLN A 51 14.29 5.14 4.35
N ALA A 52 14.51 6.44 4.18
CA ALA A 52 14.68 7.37 5.28
C ALA A 52 13.41 7.46 6.15
N LEU A 53 12.23 7.45 5.53
CA LEU A 53 10.95 7.41 6.24
C LEU A 53 10.75 6.10 6.99
N ILE A 54 11.11 4.96 6.40
CA ILE A 54 11.08 3.65 7.07
C ILE A 54 11.99 3.67 8.31
N ALA A 55 13.20 4.22 8.22
CA ALA A 55 14.12 4.31 9.35
C ALA A 55 13.57 5.17 10.50
N LYS A 56 12.83 6.24 10.17
CA LYS A 56 12.24 7.17 11.15
C LYS A 56 10.94 6.63 11.77
N GLU A 57 10.07 6.03 10.96
CA GLU A 57 8.71 5.66 11.34
C GLU A 57 8.53 4.14 11.58
N GLY A 58 9.56 3.35 11.29
CA GLY A 58 9.58 1.89 11.42
C GLY A 58 8.76 1.14 10.36
N SER A 59 7.88 1.83 9.62
CA SER A 59 7.15 1.24 8.49
C SER A 59 6.42 2.27 7.65
N VAL A 60 6.45 2.11 6.34
CA VAL A 60 5.74 2.93 5.35
C VAL A 60 4.84 2.05 4.49
N THR A 61 3.73 2.60 4.02
CA THR A 61 2.86 1.98 3.02
C THR A 61 2.86 2.85 1.77
N ILE A 62 3.06 2.22 0.61
CA ILE A 62 3.02 2.88 -0.69
C ILE A 62 1.70 2.49 -1.35
N LEU A 63 0.91 3.48 -1.76
CA LEU A 63 -0.32 3.29 -2.52
C LEU A 63 -0.01 3.41 -4.00
N ASP A 64 -0.17 2.31 -4.76
CA ASP A 64 0.22 2.26 -6.18
C ASP A 64 -0.53 3.32 -7.03
N ALA A 65 -1.79 3.61 -6.69
CA ALA A 65 -2.57 4.66 -7.38
C ALA A 65 -1.99 6.07 -7.15
N GLU A 66 -1.58 6.40 -5.92
CA GLU A 66 -0.96 7.69 -5.62
C GLU A 66 0.44 7.80 -6.22
N LEU A 67 1.17 6.69 -6.28
CA LEU A 67 2.46 6.60 -6.96
C LEU A 67 2.32 6.88 -8.46
N GLU A 68 1.32 6.28 -9.13
CA GLU A 68 1.03 6.54 -10.54
C GLU A 68 0.65 8.00 -10.79
N GLU A 69 -0.19 8.60 -9.94
CA GLU A 69 -0.54 10.03 -10.04
C GLU A 69 0.68 10.94 -9.85
N ARG A 70 1.54 10.66 -8.85
CA ARG A 70 2.79 11.36 -8.63
C ARG A 70 3.72 11.23 -9.84
N ALA A 71 3.93 10.02 -10.34
CA ALA A 71 4.76 9.76 -11.52
C ALA A 71 4.25 10.53 -12.74
N LEU A 72 2.93 10.59 -12.94
CA LEU A 72 2.33 11.38 -14.01
C LEU A 72 2.57 12.88 -13.83
N ALA A 73 2.48 13.42 -12.61
CA ALA A 73 2.76 14.82 -12.33
C ALA A 73 4.23 15.17 -12.61
N LEU A 74 5.16 14.34 -12.14
CA LEU A 74 6.60 14.48 -12.38
C LEU A 74 6.93 14.39 -13.88
N ALA A 75 6.35 13.43 -14.60
CA ALA A 75 6.51 13.30 -16.05
C ALA A 75 6.08 14.56 -16.80
N LYS A 76 4.92 15.13 -16.46
CA LYS A 76 4.42 16.37 -17.08
C LYS A 76 5.40 17.53 -16.85
N LEU A 77 5.98 17.64 -15.67
CA LEU A 77 6.96 18.68 -15.34
C LEU A 77 8.29 18.46 -16.08
N ALA A 78 8.81 17.23 -16.09
CA ALA A 78 10.05 16.89 -16.76
C ALA A 78 9.97 17.14 -18.27
N VAL A 79 8.87 16.70 -18.90
CA VAL A 79 8.65 16.93 -20.34
C VAL A 79 8.53 18.42 -20.63
N LYS A 80 7.76 19.18 -19.85
CA LYS A 80 7.67 20.65 -20.05
C LYS A 80 9.02 21.35 -19.90
N SER A 81 9.82 20.93 -18.93
CA SER A 81 11.15 21.52 -18.66
C SER A 81 12.19 21.14 -19.72
N SER A 82 11.93 20.08 -20.50
CA SER A 82 12.81 19.64 -21.60
C SER A 82 12.63 20.49 -22.86
N TYR A 83 11.63 21.38 -22.91
CA TYR A 83 11.37 22.24 -24.06
C TYR A 83 11.47 23.71 -23.67
N PRO A 84 12.06 24.56 -24.53
CA PRO A 84 11.97 26.00 -24.35
C PRO A 84 10.52 26.47 -24.47
N PRO A 85 10.08 27.46 -23.67
CA PRO A 85 8.70 27.95 -23.69
C PRO A 85 8.20 28.38 -25.07
N GLU A 86 9.10 28.85 -25.93
CA GLU A 86 8.81 29.37 -27.26
C GLU A 86 8.59 28.27 -28.30
N ASN A 87 8.98 27.02 -28.00
CA ASN A 87 8.84 25.89 -28.90
C ASN A 87 8.36 24.63 -28.15
N PRO A 88 7.08 24.60 -27.72
CA PRO A 88 6.54 23.47 -26.98
C PRO A 88 6.42 22.22 -27.89
N PRO A 89 6.45 21.02 -27.28
CA PRO A 89 6.22 19.78 -28.02
C PRO A 89 4.82 19.78 -28.61
N ASN A 90 4.66 19.14 -29.77
CA ASN A 90 3.33 18.92 -30.31
C ASN A 90 2.53 17.97 -29.36
N PRO A 91 1.19 18.01 -29.39
CA PRO A 91 0.38 17.24 -28.42
C PRO A 91 0.60 15.72 -28.44
N THR A 92 0.93 15.15 -29.60
CA THR A 92 1.16 13.70 -29.76
C THR A 92 2.50 13.30 -29.16
N GLU A 93 3.54 14.05 -29.48
CA GLU A 93 4.89 13.90 -28.94
C GLU A 93 4.89 14.08 -27.42
N TYR A 94 4.21 15.10 -26.90
CA TYR A 94 4.03 15.31 -25.47
C TYR A 94 3.45 14.08 -24.76
N LYS A 95 2.35 13.53 -25.29
CA LYS A 95 1.71 12.32 -24.73
C LYS A 95 2.65 11.12 -24.76
N GLN A 96 3.40 10.94 -25.85
CA GLN A 96 4.35 9.84 -25.99
C GLN A 96 5.52 9.99 -25.00
N MET A 97 6.08 11.19 -24.83
CA MET A 97 7.17 11.46 -23.90
C MET A 97 6.74 11.27 -22.45
N VAL A 98 5.55 11.76 -22.07
CA VAL A 98 4.98 11.52 -20.73
C VAL A 98 4.83 10.02 -20.48
N LYS A 99 4.27 9.27 -21.44
CA LYS A 99 4.11 7.81 -21.30
C LYS A 99 5.45 7.09 -21.15
N ARG A 100 6.47 7.48 -21.93
CA ARG A 100 7.83 6.92 -21.84
C ARG A 100 8.47 7.22 -20.48
N TRP A 101 8.35 8.45 -19.99
CA TRP A 101 8.87 8.84 -18.68
C TRP A 101 8.22 8.01 -17.56
N VAL A 102 6.88 7.93 -17.54
CA VAL A 102 6.16 7.15 -16.52
C VAL A 102 6.55 5.67 -16.56
N ALA A 103 6.65 5.09 -17.75
CA ALA A 103 7.07 3.68 -17.89
C ALA A 103 8.48 3.44 -17.31
N ALA A 104 9.45 4.30 -17.65
CA ALA A 104 10.82 4.17 -17.15
C ALA A 104 10.92 4.40 -15.62
N TYR A 105 10.16 5.36 -15.09
CA TYR A 105 10.08 5.59 -13.64
C TYR A 105 9.49 4.37 -12.92
N MET A 106 8.33 3.87 -13.37
CA MET A 106 7.63 2.76 -12.71
C MET A 106 8.44 1.45 -12.79
N GLU A 107 9.10 1.19 -13.91
CA GLU A 107 10.01 0.05 -14.08
C GLU A 107 11.13 0.09 -13.03
N GLN A 108 11.86 1.21 -12.93
CA GLN A 108 12.93 1.36 -11.95
C GLN A 108 12.40 1.33 -10.51
N PHE A 109 11.29 2.03 -10.24
CA PHE A 109 10.72 2.08 -8.90
C PHE A 109 10.30 0.69 -8.41
N VAL A 110 9.69 -0.13 -9.28
CA VAL A 110 9.31 -1.51 -8.94
C VAL A 110 10.53 -2.38 -8.68
N GLU A 111 11.59 -2.24 -9.47
CA GLU A 111 12.86 -2.95 -9.25
C GLU A 111 13.47 -2.59 -7.89
N GLU A 112 13.65 -1.30 -7.62
CA GLU A 112 14.22 -0.80 -6.36
C GLU A 112 13.32 -1.11 -5.15
N ARG A 113 12.00 -1.06 -5.31
CA ARG A 113 11.02 -1.42 -4.27
C ARG A 113 11.21 -2.85 -3.78
N GLN A 114 11.68 -3.78 -4.63
CA GLN A 114 11.93 -5.15 -4.20
C GLN A 114 13.01 -5.21 -3.11
N ALA A 115 14.01 -4.33 -3.15
CA ALA A 115 15.08 -4.27 -2.16
C ALA A 115 14.57 -3.89 -0.76
N ILE A 116 13.53 -3.05 -0.69
CA ILE A 116 12.92 -2.57 0.56
C ILE A 116 11.62 -3.30 0.94
N SER A 117 11.24 -4.33 0.16
CA SER A 117 9.96 -5.02 0.29
C SER A 117 9.67 -5.59 1.67
N LYS A 118 10.70 -6.01 2.41
CA LYS A 118 10.58 -6.56 3.77
C LYS A 118 10.14 -5.53 4.81
N ASP A 119 10.45 -4.26 4.56
CA ASP A 119 10.18 -3.16 5.49
C ASP A 119 8.92 -2.36 5.09
N LEU A 120 8.32 -2.70 3.94
CA LEU A 120 7.05 -2.16 3.49
C LEU A 120 5.88 -2.90 4.15
N LYS A 121 4.99 -2.15 4.79
CA LYS A 121 3.72 -2.70 5.28
C LYS A 121 2.69 -2.65 4.16
N SER A 122 2.17 -3.82 3.81
CA SER A 122 0.98 -3.91 2.97
C SER A 122 -0.25 -3.69 3.84
N LEU A 123 -1.00 -2.62 3.53
CA LEU A 123 -2.33 -2.40 4.07
C LEU A 123 -3.35 -2.66 2.96
N PRO A 124 -4.52 -3.26 3.28
CA PRO A 124 -5.44 -3.80 2.28
C PRO A 124 -6.10 -2.72 1.40
N ASP A 125 -6.26 -1.50 1.92
CA ASP A 125 -6.86 -0.38 1.21
C ASP A 125 -6.42 0.98 1.79
N ALA A 126 -6.77 2.07 1.10
CA ALA A 126 -6.48 3.44 1.53
C ALA A 126 -7.12 3.80 2.89
N LYS A 127 -8.25 3.16 3.27
CA LYS A 127 -8.89 3.40 4.57
C LYS A 127 -8.04 2.82 5.70
N ALA A 128 -7.46 1.64 5.50
CA ALA A 128 -6.54 1.03 6.45
C ALA A 128 -5.25 1.87 6.60
N VAL A 129 -4.78 2.51 5.52
CA VAL A 129 -3.67 3.48 5.58
C VAL A 129 -4.05 4.69 6.43
N ALA A 130 -5.19 5.32 6.15
CA ALA A 130 -5.67 6.47 6.91
C ALA A 130 -5.86 6.14 8.40
N LEU A 131 -6.44 4.98 8.71
CA LEU A 131 -6.60 4.50 10.07
C LEU A 131 -5.26 4.26 10.78
N ALA A 132 -4.29 3.67 10.07
CA ALA A 132 -2.95 3.45 10.63
C ALA A 132 -2.23 4.78 10.90
N GLN A 133 -2.38 5.78 10.03
CA GLN A 133 -1.83 7.12 10.23
C GLN A 133 -2.51 7.81 11.42
N LYS A 134 -3.84 7.81 11.47
CA LYS A 134 -4.61 8.37 12.59
C LYS A 134 -4.24 7.72 13.92
N ALA A 135 -4.06 6.40 13.96
CA ALA A 135 -3.62 5.69 15.16
C ALA A 135 -2.22 6.13 15.64
N ARG A 136 -1.32 6.52 14.72
CA ARG A 136 0.00 7.08 15.08
C ARG A 136 -0.14 8.50 15.64
N GLU A 137 -0.97 9.33 15.01
CA GLU A 137 -1.26 10.68 15.47
C GLU A 137 -1.92 10.67 16.86
N ASP A 138 -2.90 9.78 17.06
CA ASP A 138 -3.57 9.54 18.33
C ASP A 138 -2.58 9.06 19.40
N LYS A 139 -1.62 8.20 19.07
CA LYS A 139 -0.57 7.77 20.01
C LYS A 139 0.30 8.95 20.49
N VAL A 140 0.55 9.94 19.64
CA VAL A 140 1.32 11.14 20.02
C VAL A 140 0.46 12.10 20.85
N LYS A 141 -0.83 12.22 20.49
CA LYS A 141 -1.79 13.13 21.14
C LYS A 141 -2.25 12.65 22.51
N TYR A 142 -2.51 11.35 22.67
CA TYR A 142 -3.07 10.75 23.87
C TYR A 142 -1.98 9.99 24.64
N HIS A 143 -1.66 10.47 25.84
CA HIS A 143 -0.74 9.81 26.75
C HIS A 143 -1.52 8.86 27.67
N PHE A 144 -1.53 7.57 27.34
CA PHE A 144 -2.21 6.57 28.16
C PHE A 144 -1.33 6.17 29.34
N PRO A 145 -1.80 6.27 30.61
CA PRO A 145 -1.03 5.82 31.75
C PRO A 145 -0.78 4.31 31.64
N SER A 146 0.47 3.89 31.85
CA SER A 146 0.85 2.49 31.77
C SER A 146 0.11 1.67 32.84
N SER A 147 -0.71 0.72 32.39
CA SER A 147 -1.05 -0.54 33.07
C SER A 147 -1.82 -0.51 34.41
N SER A 148 -2.27 0.63 34.94
CA SER A 148 -3.05 0.65 36.20
C SER A 148 -4.53 1.06 36.07
N ARG A 149 -4.96 1.48 34.88
CA ARG A 149 -6.38 1.55 34.45
C ARG A 149 -6.45 0.84 33.11
N GLY A 150 -7.35 -0.15 32.98
CA GLY A 150 -7.20 -1.30 32.07
C GLY A 150 -7.09 -1.00 30.55
N PRO A 151 -6.96 -2.05 29.72
CA PRO A 151 -6.77 -1.96 28.26
C PRO A 151 -7.94 -1.32 27.49
N PHE A 152 -9.02 -0.98 28.19
CA PHE A 152 -10.25 -0.42 27.66
C PHE A 152 -10.01 0.95 27.00
N HIS A 153 -9.31 1.90 27.65
CA HIS A 153 -9.14 3.25 27.10
C HIS A 153 -8.44 3.32 25.73
N GLN A 154 -7.45 2.46 25.46
CA GLN A 154 -6.77 2.43 24.16
C GLN A 154 -7.61 1.74 23.08
N ARG A 155 -8.26 0.63 23.44
CA ARG A 155 -9.13 -0.10 22.52
C ARG A 155 -10.35 0.73 22.14
N ASP A 156 -10.90 1.47 23.08
CA ASP A 156 -12.11 2.24 22.89
C ASP A 156 -11.85 3.50 22.05
N LEU A 157 -10.71 4.17 22.25
CA LEU A 157 -10.26 5.22 21.32
C LEU A 157 -10.05 4.66 19.91
N ALA A 158 -9.43 3.48 19.77
CA ALA A 158 -9.22 2.85 18.47
C ALA A 158 -10.55 2.50 17.77
N VAL A 159 -11.55 2.00 18.52
CA VAL A 159 -12.90 1.74 18.02
C VAL A 159 -13.58 3.03 17.57
N VAL A 160 -13.47 4.11 18.34
CA VAL A 160 -14.06 5.41 18.00
C VAL A 160 -13.41 6.03 16.78
N SER A 161 -12.09 6.04 16.73
CA SER A 161 -11.35 6.51 15.57
C SER A 161 -11.72 5.70 14.32
N ALA A 162 -11.89 4.37 14.44
CA ALA A 162 -12.33 3.51 13.35
C ALA A 162 -13.77 3.80 12.90
N LEU A 163 -14.72 3.92 13.83
CA LEU A 163 -16.12 4.21 13.52
C LEU A 163 -16.31 5.60 12.90
N HIS A 164 -15.53 6.59 13.35
CA HIS A 164 -15.53 7.93 12.78
C HIS A 164 -15.01 7.94 11.33
N GLU A 165 -13.87 7.30 11.06
CA GLU A 165 -13.31 7.23 9.70
C GLU A 165 -14.18 6.42 8.73
N LEU A 166 -14.92 5.43 9.23
CA LEU A 166 -15.89 4.69 8.42
C LEU A 166 -17.20 5.48 8.18
N GLY A 167 -17.35 6.67 8.78
CA GLY A 167 -18.55 7.51 8.65
C GLY A 167 -19.79 6.89 9.29
N LEU A 168 -19.62 5.90 10.16
CA LEU A 168 -20.73 5.13 10.73
C LEU A 168 -21.39 5.84 11.91
N CYS A 169 -20.66 6.70 12.62
CA CYS A 169 -21.16 7.44 13.77
C CYS A 169 -20.41 8.77 13.90
N GLN A 170 -21.14 9.84 14.18
CA GLN A 170 -20.62 11.18 14.50
C GLN A 170 -20.85 11.43 16.00
N ASN A 171 -19.99 12.22 16.66
CA ASN A 171 -20.03 12.54 18.10
C ASN A 171 -19.69 11.40 19.10
N LEU A 172 -18.90 10.41 18.68
CA LEU A 172 -18.55 9.25 19.52
C LEU A 172 -17.73 9.56 20.78
N GLU A 173 -16.96 10.65 20.79
CA GLU A 173 -16.16 11.05 21.96
C GLU A 173 -17.06 11.33 23.18
N GLU A 174 -18.26 11.89 22.97
CA GLU A 174 -19.22 12.21 24.04
C GLU A 174 -20.03 10.98 24.51
N TYR A 175 -20.12 9.95 23.65
CA TYR A 175 -20.76 8.68 23.98
C TYR A 175 -19.81 7.69 24.66
N LEU A 176 -18.51 7.81 24.41
CA LEU A 176 -17.46 6.96 24.99
C LEU A 176 -17.48 6.98 26.52
N GLU A 177 -17.43 8.18 27.11
CA GLU A 177 -17.45 8.33 28.57
C GLU A 177 -18.73 7.72 29.16
N LYS A 178 -19.88 7.93 28.51
CA LYS A 178 -21.16 7.36 28.95
C LYS A 178 -21.22 5.84 28.81
N ILE A 179 -20.58 5.26 27.78
CA ILE A 179 -20.47 3.80 27.62
C ILE A 179 -19.57 3.23 28.72
N HIS A 180 -18.45 3.91 29.03
CA HIS A 180 -17.56 3.51 30.13
C HIS A 180 -18.28 3.51 31.47
N ASP A 181 -19.05 4.55 31.77
CA ASP A 181 -19.85 4.61 33.01
C ASP A 181 -20.81 3.41 33.14
N TYR A 182 -21.49 3.02 32.05
CA TYR A 182 -22.37 1.85 32.06
C TYR A 182 -21.61 0.52 32.22
N VAL A 183 -20.45 0.38 31.56
CA VAL A 183 -19.62 -0.82 31.66
C VAL A 183 -19.10 -0.98 33.08
N ASP A 184 -18.63 0.10 33.71
CA ASP A 184 -18.13 0.09 35.08
C ASP A 184 -19.25 -0.30 36.08
N ILE A 185 -20.44 0.27 35.92
CA ILE A 185 -21.63 -0.06 36.75
C ILE A 185 -22.05 -1.52 36.53
N TYR A 186 -21.99 -2.02 35.29
CA TYR A 186 -22.29 -3.42 34.98
C TYR A 186 -21.25 -4.36 35.58
N GLU A 187 -19.95 -4.03 35.49
CA GLU A 187 -18.89 -4.82 36.11
C GLU A 187 -19.04 -4.85 37.63
N GLU A 188 -19.41 -3.73 38.26
CA GLU A 188 -19.66 -3.66 39.69
C GLU A 188 -20.88 -4.50 40.10
N ALA A 189 -21.98 -4.42 39.34
CA ALA A 189 -23.16 -5.26 39.53
C ALA A 189 -22.83 -6.75 39.36
N PHE A 190 -22.02 -7.10 38.36
CA PHE A 190 -21.59 -8.46 38.09
C PHE A 190 -20.70 -9.01 39.21
N ARG A 191 -19.76 -8.21 39.73
CA ARG A 191 -18.88 -8.60 40.83
C ARG A 191 -19.61 -8.68 42.17
N ASN A 192 -20.64 -7.84 42.38
CA ASN A 192 -21.38 -7.74 43.64
C ASN A 192 -22.90 -7.79 43.40
N PRO A 193 -23.47 -8.94 42.99
CA PRO A 193 -24.87 -9.04 42.56
C PRO A 193 -25.92 -8.76 43.65
N GLN A 194 -25.52 -8.69 44.92
CA GLN A 194 -26.40 -8.34 46.04
C GLN A 194 -26.41 -6.85 46.40
N LYS A 195 -25.53 -6.04 45.80
CA LYS A 195 -25.51 -4.59 46.02
C LYS A 195 -26.34 -3.90 44.94
N GLU A 196 -27.20 -2.99 45.38
CA GLU A 196 -27.95 -2.12 44.47
C GLU A 196 -26.98 -1.11 43.84
N VAL A 197 -26.99 -1.03 42.52
CA VAL A 197 -26.13 -0.12 41.75
C VAL A 197 -27.02 0.90 41.05
N THR A 198 -26.61 2.16 41.08
CA THR A 198 -27.37 3.25 40.44
C THR A 198 -27.00 3.34 38.97
N TRP A 199 -27.94 3.01 38.09
CA TRP A 199 -27.75 3.13 36.65
C TRP A 199 -27.86 4.58 36.20
N PRO A 200 -27.08 5.03 35.19
CA PRO A 200 -27.24 6.36 34.63
C PRO A 200 -28.60 6.48 33.92
N ASP A 201 -29.10 7.71 33.72
CA ASP A 201 -30.39 7.94 33.07
C ASP A 201 -30.31 7.57 31.57
N PRO A 202 -31.15 6.64 31.05
CA PRO A 202 -31.18 6.28 29.63
C PRO A 202 -31.48 7.46 28.68
N ARG A 203 -32.03 8.56 29.20
CA ARG A 203 -32.32 9.77 28.42
C ARG A 203 -31.09 10.63 28.17
N SER A 204 -30.01 10.43 28.92
CA SER A 204 -28.73 11.12 28.72
C SER A 204 -28.03 10.77 27.39
N PHE A 205 -28.55 9.78 26.65
CA PHE A 205 -28.03 9.30 25.37
C PHE A 205 -28.71 9.87 24.13
N ARG A 206 -29.82 10.62 24.30
CA ARG A 206 -30.52 11.23 23.16
C ARG A 206 -29.96 12.64 22.95
N ALA A 207 -29.12 12.79 21.93
CA ALA A 207 -28.89 14.08 21.28
C ALA A 207 -30.14 14.47 20.48
#